data_AF-A0A847AYU5-F1
#
_entry.id   AF-A0A847AYU5-F1
#
_cell.length_a   1.000
_cell.length_b   1.000
_cell.length_c   1.000
_cell.angle_alpha   90.00
_cell.angle_beta   90.00
_cell.angle_gamma   90.00
#
_symmetry.space_group_name_H-M   'P 1'
#
loop_
_entity.id
_entity.type
_entity.pdbx_description
1 polymer ?
#
loop_
_entity_poly.entity_id
_entity_poly.type
_entity_poly.pdbx_seq_one_letter_code
_entity_poly.pdbx_strand_id
1 'polypeptide(L)'
;ENFESFAELLPEDFTPVYLGTNPSEKQLERGLSFEGKTNVKDLIALVSLMDFLISNDSGIIHIAAALGIGVGAIFGPTVPALGFTPFGSRHVIIENKDLKCRPCSLHGPRTCPKKHFKCMLDISPEDVLMQVKKFFE
;
A
#
# COMPACT_ATOMS: atom_id res chain seq x y z
N GLU A 1 8.75 7.46 -3.85
CA GLU A 1 9.92 7.64 -2.96
C GLU A 1 9.86 6.67 -1.78
N ASN A 2 8.82 6.72 -0.94
CA ASN A 2 8.78 5.83 0.23
C ASN A 2 8.60 4.33 -0.10
N PHE A 3 7.97 3.97 -1.23
CA PHE A 3 7.82 2.56 -1.60
C PHE A 3 9.13 1.95 -2.12
N GLU A 4 9.94 2.74 -2.84
CA GLU A 4 11.27 2.32 -3.28
C GLU A 4 12.22 2.18 -2.08
N SER A 5 12.23 3.16 -1.16
CA SER A 5 12.99 3.03 0.08
C SER A 5 12.53 1.84 0.93
N PHE A 6 11.23 1.56 1.00
CA PHE A 6 10.72 0.35 1.65
C PHE A 6 11.24 -0.93 0.99
N ALA A 7 11.25 -0.98 -0.35
CA ALA A 7 11.74 -2.11 -1.10
C ALA A 7 13.23 -2.40 -0.85
N GLU A 8 14.05 -1.38 -0.57
CA GLU A 8 15.45 -1.54 -0.19
C GLU A 8 15.63 -2.21 1.18
N LEU A 9 14.67 -2.05 2.10
CA LEU A 9 14.71 -2.65 3.43
C LEU A 9 14.29 -4.13 3.46
N LEU A 10 13.70 -4.65 2.38
CA LEU A 10 13.24 -6.04 2.33
C LEU A 10 14.42 -7.03 2.32
N PRO A 11 14.30 -8.23 2.92
CA PRO A 11 15.34 -9.25 2.80
C PRO A 11 15.49 -9.74 1.34
N GLU A 12 16.65 -10.31 0.97
CA GLU A 12 17.00 -10.64 -0.43
C GLU A 12 16.09 -11.68 -1.10
N ASP A 13 15.43 -12.53 -0.32
CA ASP A 13 14.47 -13.54 -0.80
C ASP A 13 13.15 -12.91 -1.28
N PHE A 14 12.90 -11.64 -0.97
CA PHE A 14 11.77 -10.89 -1.53
C PHE A 14 12.17 -10.16 -2.82
N THR A 15 11.32 -10.29 -3.83
CA THR A 15 11.41 -9.51 -5.08
C THR A 15 10.30 -8.46 -5.12
N PRO A 16 10.62 -7.16 -4.99
CA PRO A 16 9.62 -6.10 -5.11
C PRO A 16 9.04 -6.04 -6.52
N VAL A 17 7.72 -5.87 -6.62
CA VAL A 17 7.02 -5.65 -7.88
C VAL A 17 6.13 -4.42 -7.76
N TYR A 18 6.36 -3.44 -8.62
CA TYR A 18 5.62 -2.17 -8.65
C TYR A 18 4.48 -2.26 -9.65
N LEU A 19 3.28 -1.96 -9.17
CA LEU A 19 2.02 -2.01 -9.91
C LEU A 19 1.32 -0.66 -9.80
N GLY A 20 0.73 -0.20 -10.89
CA GLY A 20 0.05 1.09 -10.92
C GLY A 20 -0.35 1.47 -12.34
N THR A 21 -1.21 2.47 -12.48
CA THR A 21 -1.63 2.97 -13.80
C THR A 21 -0.67 4.00 -14.38
N ASN A 22 0.06 4.71 -13.52
CA ASN A 22 0.97 5.78 -13.91
C ASN A 22 2.41 5.26 -13.78
N PRO A 23 3.15 5.09 -14.89
CA PRO A 23 4.54 4.67 -14.83
C PRO A 23 5.39 5.74 -14.15
N SER A 24 6.25 5.30 -13.22
CA SER A 24 7.32 6.16 -12.71
C SER A 24 8.37 6.38 -13.79
N GLU A 25 8.84 7.62 -13.95
CA GLU A 25 10.01 7.93 -14.80
C GLU A 25 11.34 7.58 -14.12
N LYS A 26 11.30 7.22 -12.82
CA LYS A 26 12.49 6.91 -12.04
C LYS A 26 13.03 5.53 -12.39
N GLN A 27 14.36 5.43 -12.45
CA GLN A 27 15.04 4.16 -12.48
C GLN A 27 14.86 3.46 -11.12
N LEU A 28 14.48 2.18 -11.15
CA LEU A 28 14.39 1.35 -9.95
C LEU A 28 15.77 0.81 -9.61
N GLU A 29 16.18 0.97 -8.36
CA GLU A 29 17.38 0.32 -7.80
C GLU A 29 17.14 -1.16 -7.50
N ARG A 30 15.88 -1.54 -7.18
CA ARG A 30 15.48 -2.91 -6.86
C ARG A 30 14.05 -3.21 -7.29
N GLY A 31 13.84 -4.38 -7.89
CA GLY A 31 12.53 -4.93 -8.24
C GLY A 31 12.14 -4.75 -9.71
N LEU A 32 10.90 -5.09 -10.03
CA LEU A 32 10.33 -5.05 -11.38
C LEU A 32 9.16 -4.07 -11.44
N SER A 33 9.10 -3.22 -12.47
CA SER A 33 7.92 -2.34 -12.69
C SER A 33 7.05 -2.80 -13.86
N PHE A 34 5.78 -3.01 -13.54
CA PHE A 34 4.69 -3.21 -14.50
C PHE A 34 3.72 -2.02 -14.52
N GLU A 35 4.11 -0.88 -13.95
CA GLU A 35 3.28 0.32 -13.92
C GLU A 35 2.98 0.82 -15.34
N GLY A 36 1.72 1.15 -15.60
CA GLY A 36 1.23 1.58 -16.92
C GLY A 36 1.24 0.48 -17.99
N LYS A 37 1.65 -0.76 -17.66
CA LYS A 37 1.77 -1.89 -18.60
C LYS A 37 0.70 -2.96 -18.43
N THR A 38 -0.23 -2.78 -17.49
CA THR A 38 -1.22 -3.79 -17.12
C THR A 38 -2.63 -3.27 -17.32
N ASN A 39 -3.51 -4.11 -17.87
CA ASN A 39 -4.95 -3.95 -17.71
C ASN A 39 -5.42 -4.64 -16.40
N VAL A 40 -6.73 -4.59 -16.10
CA VAL A 40 -7.29 -5.20 -14.88
C VAL A 40 -7.07 -6.71 -14.81
N LYS A 41 -7.15 -7.43 -15.93
CA LYS A 41 -6.90 -8.89 -15.96
C LYS A 41 -5.44 -9.20 -15.70
N ASP A 42 -4.52 -8.45 -16.31
CA ASP A 42 -3.08 -8.60 -16.08
C ASP A 42 -2.74 -8.32 -14.62
N LEU A 43 -3.36 -7.28 -14.04
CA LEU A 43 -3.19 -6.94 -12.62
C LEU A 43 -3.64 -8.07 -11.70
N ILE A 44 -4.83 -8.64 -11.93
CA ILE A 44 -5.34 -9.78 -11.15
C ILE A 44 -4.38 -10.98 -11.27
N ALA A 45 -3.90 -11.27 -12.48
CA ALA A 45 -2.97 -12.38 -12.70
C ALA A 45 -1.64 -12.16 -11.96
N LEU A 46 -1.05 -10.96 -12.04
CA LEU A 46 0.18 -10.62 -11.33
C LEU A 46 -0.01 -10.69 -9.81
N VAL A 47 -1.11 -10.11 -9.28
CA VAL A 47 -1.40 -10.16 -7.83
C VAL A 47 -1.57 -11.60 -7.35
N SER A 48 -2.14 -12.50 -8.15
CA SER A 48 -2.30 -13.92 -7.78
C SER A 48 -0.99 -14.69 -7.59
N LEU A 49 0.14 -14.12 -8.05
CA LEU A 49 1.48 -14.69 -7.90
C LEU A 49 2.27 -14.06 -6.74
N MET A 50 1.71 -13.08 -6.04
CA MET A 50 2.39 -12.37 -4.95
C MET A 50 2.20 -13.09 -3.62
N ASP A 51 3.22 -13.08 -2.78
CA ASP A 51 3.08 -13.54 -1.39
C ASP A 51 2.34 -12.52 -0.52
N PHE A 52 2.51 -11.24 -0.84
CA PHE A 52 1.98 -10.12 -0.06
C PHE A 52 1.89 -8.86 -0.92
N LEU A 53 0.86 -8.04 -0.66
CA LEU A 53 0.63 -6.77 -1.34
C LEU A 53 0.57 -5.62 -0.34
N ILE A 54 1.34 -4.55 -0.58
CA ILE A 54 1.25 -3.29 0.16
C ILE A 54 0.73 -2.20 -0.78
N SER A 55 -0.28 -1.47 -0.34
CA SER A 55 -0.81 -0.33 -1.09
C SER A 55 -1.52 0.66 -0.18
N ASN A 56 -1.79 1.86 -0.68
CA ASN A 56 -2.79 2.73 -0.08
C ASN A 56 -4.19 2.08 -0.14
N ASP A 57 -5.18 2.70 0.53
CA ASP A 57 -6.57 2.24 0.55
C ASP A 57 -7.27 2.41 -0.82
N SER A 58 -6.86 1.58 -1.79
CA SER A 58 -7.34 1.59 -3.18
C SER A 58 -7.81 0.21 -3.62
N GLY A 59 -8.47 0.13 -4.78
CA GLY A 59 -9.10 -1.10 -5.28
C GLY A 59 -8.21 -2.35 -5.29
N ILE A 60 -6.89 -2.19 -5.45
CA ILE A 60 -5.94 -3.31 -5.52
C ILE A 60 -5.87 -4.10 -4.20
N ILE A 61 -6.13 -3.48 -3.05
CA ILE A 61 -6.14 -4.18 -1.76
C ILE A 61 -7.30 -5.18 -1.69
N HIS A 62 -8.42 -4.87 -2.34
CA HIS A 62 -9.58 -5.75 -2.40
C HIS A 62 -9.38 -6.89 -3.40
N ILE A 63 -8.67 -6.63 -4.50
CA ILE A 63 -8.25 -7.68 -5.45
C ILE A 63 -7.35 -8.68 -4.74
N ALA A 64 -6.30 -8.20 -4.05
CA ALA A 64 -5.40 -9.06 -3.28
C ALA A 64 -6.17 -9.87 -2.22
N ALA A 65 -7.07 -9.24 -1.48
CA ALA A 65 -7.89 -9.92 -0.49
C ALA A 65 -8.78 -11.02 -1.08
N ALA A 66 -9.43 -10.76 -2.22
CA ALA A 66 -10.27 -11.74 -2.90
C ALA A 66 -9.47 -12.94 -3.44
N LEU A 67 -8.18 -12.75 -3.72
CA LEU A 67 -7.25 -13.79 -4.15
C LEU A 67 -6.58 -14.52 -2.96
N GLY A 68 -6.92 -14.15 -1.72
CA GLY A 68 -6.31 -14.73 -0.52
C GLY A 68 -4.89 -14.25 -0.23
N ILE A 69 -4.42 -13.22 -0.93
CA ILE A 69 -3.08 -12.63 -0.74
C ILE A 69 -3.08 -11.76 0.52
N GLY A 70 -1.98 -11.80 1.27
CA GLY A 70 -1.77 -10.95 2.44
C GLY A 70 -1.73 -9.47 2.04
N VAL A 71 -2.34 -8.60 2.85
CA VAL A 71 -2.46 -7.17 2.52
C VAL A 71 -1.91 -6.26 3.61
N GLY A 72 -1.03 -5.34 3.26
CA GLY A 72 -0.68 -4.17 4.05
C GLY A 72 -1.41 -2.94 3.49
N ALA A 73 -2.47 -2.52 4.15
CA ALA A 73 -3.29 -1.39 3.68
C ALA A 73 -2.91 -0.10 4.44
N ILE A 74 -2.41 0.89 3.71
CA ILE A 74 -1.99 2.18 4.25
C ILE A 74 -3.15 3.18 4.16
N PHE A 75 -3.61 3.68 5.31
CA PHE A 75 -4.69 4.66 5.42
C PHE A 75 -4.13 6.04 5.77
N GLY A 76 -4.25 6.97 4.82
CA GLY A 76 -3.81 8.35 4.97
C GLY A 76 -4.96 9.31 5.34
N PRO A 77 -5.61 9.95 4.36
CA PRO A 77 -6.69 10.91 4.64
C PRO A 77 -8.01 10.25 5.09
N THR A 78 -8.19 8.96 4.82
CA THR A 78 -9.35 8.14 5.22
C THR A 78 -9.04 7.37 6.51
N VAL A 79 -10.01 6.63 7.05
CA VAL A 79 -9.83 5.77 8.23
C VAL A 79 -10.48 4.39 8.02
N PRO A 80 -9.97 3.33 8.66
CA PRO A 80 -10.53 1.98 8.57
C PRO A 80 -12.02 1.90 8.93
N ALA A 81 -12.47 2.72 9.88
CA ALA A 81 -13.87 2.77 10.33
C ALA A 81 -14.88 3.16 9.23
N LEU A 82 -14.42 3.67 8.08
CA LEU A 82 -15.28 3.90 6.91
C LEU A 82 -15.67 2.61 6.17
N GLY A 83 -15.12 1.46 6.55
CA GLY A 83 -15.50 0.15 6.00
C GLY A 83 -14.77 -0.24 4.72
N PHE A 84 -13.70 0.47 4.34
CA PHE A 84 -12.89 0.16 3.15
C PHE A 84 -11.70 -0.76 3.46
N THR A 85 -11.70 -1.45 4.60
CA THR A 85 -10.66 -2.42 4.91
C THR A 85 -10.79 -3.66 4.01
N PRO A 86 -9.68 -4.36 3.71
CA PRO A 86 -9.73 -5.68 3.08
C PRO A 86 -10.67 -6.63 3.84
N PHE A 87 -11.47 -7.40 3.11
CA PHE A 87 -12.40 -8.37 3.70
C PHE A 87 -11.99 -9.79 3.32
N GLY A 88 -12.06 -10.73 4.27
CA GLY A 88 -11.83 -12.15 4.02
C GLY A 88 -10.36 -12.58 3.88
N SER A 89 -9.40 -11.65 3.95
CA SER A 89 -7.97 -11.97 3.96
C SER A 89 -7.28 -11.51 5.24
N ARG A 90 -6.15 -12.16 5.57
CA ARG A 90 -5.23 -11.63 6.60
C ARG A 90 -4.68 -10.30 6.09
N HIS A 91 -4.77 -9.26 6.91
CA HIS A 91 -4.30 -7.94 6.54
C HIS A 91 -3.77 -7.16 7.75
N VAL A 92 -2.88 -6.21 7.47
CA VAL A 92 -2.32 -5.26 8.42
C VAL A 92 -2.78 -3.87 8.00
N ILE A 93 -3.36 -3.13 8.94
CA ILE A 93 -3.74 -1.73 8.75
C ILE A 93 -2.59 -0.84 9.23
N ILE A 94 -2.09 0.00 8.34
CA ILE A 94 -1.00 0.93 8.61
C ILE A 94 -1.58 2.34 8.57
N GLU A 95 -1.50 3.06 9.69
CA GLU A 95 -2.04 4.42 9.78
C GLU A 95 -1.40 5.23 10.90
N ASN A 96 -1.37 6.56 10.74
CA ASN A 96 -1.02 7.48 11.82
C ASN A 96 -2.24 7.76 12.72
N LYS A 97 -2.31 7.10 13.88
CA LYS A 97 -3.43 7.19 14.83
C LYS A 97 -3.43 8.47 15.68
N ASP A 98 -2.33 9.22 15.69
CA ASP A 98 -2.18 10.41 16.54
C ASP A 98 -2.86 11.66 15.93
N LEU A 99 -3.36 11.55 14.69
CA LEU A 99 -3.98 12.65 13.97
C LEU A 99 -5.50 12.70 14.15
N LYS A 100 -5.99 13.74 14.82
CA LYS A 100 -7.42 14.01 15.01
C LYS A 100 -8.14 14.59 13.78
N CYS A 101 -7.42 14.90 12.71
CA CYS A 101 -8.00 15.49 11.50
C CYS A 101 -8.50 14.45 10.47
N ARG A 102 -8.47 13.16 10.83
CA ARG A 102 -8.88 12.04 9.98
C ARG A 102 -10.21 11.46 10.51
N PRO A 103 -11.14 11.02 9.64
CA PRO A 103 -11.08 11.12 8.18
C PRO A 103 -11.27 12.56 7.70
N CYS A 104 -10.57 12.93 6.62
CA CYS A 104 -10.72 14.22 5.96
C CYS A 104 -12.02 14.31 5.13
N SER A 105 -12.43 13.18 4.54
CA SER A 105 -13.68 12.98 3.77
C SER A 105 -13.88 11.47 3.50
N LEU A 106 -14.95 11.08 2.81
CA LEU A 106 -15.22 9.67 2.47
C LEU A 106 -14.12 9.02 1.61
N HIS A 107 -13.54 9.77 0.68
CA HIS A 107 -12.53 9.26 -0.28
C HIS A 107 -11.18 9.98 -0.20
N GLY A 108 -11.00 10.82 0.83
CA GLY A 108 -9.86 11.72 0.92
C GLY A 108 -9.92 12.89 -0.09
N PRO A 109 -9.50 14.10 0.30
CA PRO A 109 -9.37 15.21 -0.64
C PRO A 109 -8.05 15.13 -1.42
N ARG A 110 -8.02 15.70 -2.63
CA ARG A 110 -6.77 15.84 -3.43
C ARG A 110 -5.69 16.66 -2.72
N THR A 111 -6.10 17.59 -1.86
CA THR A 111 -5.19 18.45 -1.11
C THR A 111 -5.50 18.34 0.38
N CYS A 112 -4.46 18.22 1.20
CA CYS A 112 -4.60 18.17 2.66
C CYS A 112 -5.23 19.49 3.18
N PRO A 113 -6.40 19.46 3.84
CA PRO A 113 -7.04 20.67 4.36
C PRO A 113 -6.22 21.35 5.46
N LYS A 114 -5.37 20.58 6.15
CA LYS A 114 -4.45 21.06 7.19
C LYS A 114 -3.07 21.44 6.65
N LYS A 115 -2.84 21.31 5.33
CA LYS A 115 -1.60 21.71 4.63
C LYS A 115 -0.30 21.04 5.09
N HIS A 116 -0.36 20.00 5.91
CA HIS A 116 0.84 19.30 6.40
C HIS A 116 1.01 17.88 5.86
N PHE A 117 -0.07 17.21 5.44
CA PHE A 117 -0.09 15.83 4.92
C PHE A 117 0.62 14.74 5.77
N LYS A 118 0.96 15.03 7.02
CA LYS A 118 1.43 14.12 8.09
C LYS A 118 0.77 12.74 8.16
N CYS A 119 -0.48 12.58 7.73
CA CYS A 119 -1.13 11.27 7.74
C CYS A 119 -0.44 10.23 6.85
N MET A 120 0.29 10.68 5.83
CA MET A 120 1.16 9.84 4.99
C MET A 120 2.64 10.08 5.27
N LEU A 121 3.05 11.34 5.50
CA LEU A 121 4.46 11.69 5.63
C LEU A 121 5.10 11.20 6.93
N ASP A 122 4.32 11.02 8.00
CA ASP A 122 4.85 10.53 9.28
C ASP A 122 4.87 8.99 9.33
N ILE A 123 4.46 8.30 8.27
CA ILE A 123 4.55 6.83 8.15
C ILE A 123 5.86 6.51 7.42
N SER A 124 6.88 6.08 8.16
CA SER A 124 8.18 5.74 7.59
C SER A 124 8.18 4.34 6.94
N PRO A 125 9.07 4.08 5.96
CA PRO A 125 9.30 2.73 5.44
C PRO A 125 9.62 1.70 6.53
N GLU A 126 10.38 2.10 7.56
CA GLU A 126 10.73 1.27 8.70
C GLU A 126 9.51 0.92 9.56
N ASP A 127 8.60 1.88 9.78
CA ASP A 127 7.34 1.65 10.48
C ASP A 127 6.44 0.68 9.71
N VAL A 128 6.41 0.79 8.38
CA VAL A 128 5.71 -0.15 7.52
C VAL A 128 6.32 -1.54 7.72
N LEU A 129 7.63 -1.69 7.54
CA LEU A 129 8.33 -2.98 7.67
C LEU A 129 8.08 -3.64 9.02
N MET A 130 8.18 -2.89 10.11
CA MET A 130 7.91 -3.40 11.47
C MET A 130 6.47 -3.91 11.62
N GLN A 131 5.50 -3.26 10.99
CA GLN A 131 4.09 -3.67 11.06
C GLN A 131 3.79 -4.89 10.20
N VAL A 132 4.33 -4.96 8.97
CA VAL A 132 4.12 -6.12 8.09
C VAL A 132 4.95 -7.33 8.47
N LYS A 133 6.10 -7.18 9.13
CA LYS A 133 6.91 -8.33 9.56
C LYS A 133 6.12 -9.31 10.44
N LYS A 134 5.24 -8.80 11.31
CA LYS A 134 4.35 -9.60 12.17
C LYS A 134 3.37 -10.50 11.40
N PHE A 135 3.21 -10.27 10.09
CA PHE A 135 2.38 -11.10 9.22
C PHE A 135 3.07 -12.42 8.82
N PHE A 136 4.41 -12.39 8.71
CA PHE A 136 5.24 -13.50 8.24
C PHE A 136 5.83 -14.35 9.38
N GLU A 137 5.63 -13.91 10.62
CA GLU A 137 5.89 -14.68 11.85
C GLU A 137 4.73 -15.64 12.14
#